data_AF-A0A820M0D5-F1
#
_entry.id   AF-A0A820M0D5-F1
#
_cell.length_a   1.000
_cell.length_b   1.000
_cell.length_c   1.000
_cell.angle_alpha   90.00
_cell.angle_beta   90.00
_cell.angle_gamma   90.00
#
_symmetry.space_group_name_H-M   'P 1'
#
loop_
_entity.id
_entity.type
_entity.pdbx_description
1 polymer ?
#
loop_
_entity_poly.entity_id
_entity_poly.type
_entity_poly.pdbx_seq_one_letter_code
_entity_poly.pdbx_strand_id
1 'polypeptide(L)'
;ERNKGDKYLAPFARIDNISYYEDEGEILFSMHTIFRIGEIKSTEDNPRLWQVKLELTNTKDQQLSTLTNQIRQETLGSTGYERLGKLLIKIGQFQKAEELYQVLLNQTNDEQAKSIFYQQIGDIRDASGDYENAISYYEKASEIIQSIPLSDQSQLGTIYMKIAAVYMKMKENSKAALFNEKGTEILRNNFSREKNLPRDSYLNHP
;
A
#
# COMPACT_ATOMS: atom_id res chain seq x y z
N GLU A 1 -27.34 -40.42 -16.33
CA GLU A 1 -26.45 -39.69 -17.25
C GLU A 1 -25.72 -38.60 -16.48
N ARG A 2 -24.38 -38.61 -16.49
CA ARG A 2 -23.56 -37.61 -15.79
C ARG A 2 -23.42 -36.38 -16.67
N ASN A 3 -23.98 -35.26 -16.21
CA ASN A 3 -23.82 -33.95 -16.83
C ASN A 3 -22.32 -33.58 -16.81
N LYS A 4 -21.69 -33.58 -17.99
CA LYS A 4 -20.32 -33.09 -18.22
C LYS A 4 -20.39 -31.57 -18.36
N GLY A 5 -20.38 -30.84 -17.23
CA GLY A 5 -20.40 -29.37 -17.26
C GLY A 5 -19.78 -28.74 -16.02
N ASP A 6 -20.05 -29.29 -14.84
CA ASP A 6 -19.58 -28.70 -13.60
C ASP A 6 -18.29 -29.37 -13.13
N LYS A 7 -17.17 -28.67 -13.34
CA LYS A 7 -15.94 -28.94 -12.58
C LYS A 7 -16.24 -28.56 -11.13
N TYR A 8 -16.77 -29.51 -10.37
CA TYR A 8 -17.16 -29.35 -8.97
C TYR A 8 -16.02 -28.69 -8.18
N LEU A 9 -16.36 -27.59 -7.51
CA LEU A 9 -15.59 -27.08 -6.37
C LEU A 9 -15.36 -28.24 -5.41
N ALA A 10 -14.09 -28.58 -5.17
CA ALA A 10 -13.74 -29.38 -4.00
C ALA A 10 -13.51 -28.39 -2.84
N PRO A 11 -14.43 -28.26 -1.88
CA PRO A 11 -14.12 -27.54 -0.64
C PRO A 11 -12.90 -28.16 0.04
N PHE A 12 -12.17 -27.37 0.83
CA PHE A 12 -11.00 -27.90 1.55
C PHE A 12 -11.43 -28.97 2.55
N ALA A 13 -12.52 -28.72 3.28
CA ALA A 13 -13.21 -29.70 4.08
C ALA A 13 -14.70 -29.33 4.24
N ARG A 14 -15.57 -30.33 4.36
CA ARG A 14 -16.90 -30.14 4.98
C ARG A 14 -16.73 -30.41 6.46
N ILE A 15 -17.23 -29.52 7.30
CA ILE A 15 -17.02 -29.57 8.75
C ILE A 15 -18.35 -29.71 9.51
N ASP A 16 -19.39 -30.18 8.81
CA ASP A 16 -20.74 -30.43 9.33
C ASP A 16 -20.73 -31.20 10.66
N ASN A 17 -19.75 -32.10 10.87
CA ASN A 17 -19.61 -32.93 12.07
C ASN A 17 -18.98 -32.26 13.29
N ILE A 18 -18.46 -31.04 13.16
CA ILE A 18 -17.88 -30.23 14.24
C ILE A 18 -18.51 -28.83 14.32
N SER A 19 -19.54 -28.59 13.52
CA SER A 19 -20.32 -27.35 13.52
C SER A 19 -20.93 -27.10 14.90
N TYR A 20 -20.94 -25.84 15.33
CA TYR A 20 -21.66 -25.42 16.53
C TYR A 20 -23.18 -25.44 16.30
N TYR A 21 -23.62 -25.32 15.04
CA TYR A 21 -25.03 -25.34 14.63
C TYR A 21 -25.32 -26.60 13.80
N GLU A 22 -25.98 -27.58 14.40
CA GLU A 22 -26.19 -28.91 13.80
C GLU A 22 -27.07 -28.89 12.53
N ASP A 23 -27.90 -27.86 12.37
CA ASP A 23 -28.80 -27.70 11.21
C ASP A 23 -28.15 -26.93 10.04
N GLU A 24 -26.92 -26.45 10.19
CA GLU A 24 -26.21 -25.68 9.17
C GLU A 24 -25.12 -26.52 8.48
N GLY A 25 -25.09 -26.46 7.15
CA GLY A 25 -24.01 -27.04 6.36
C GLY A 25 -22.78 -26.13 6.39
N GLU A 26 -21.70 -26.56 7.03
CA GLU A 26 -20.48 -25.77 7.19
C GLU A 26 -19.36 -26.27 6.27
N ILE A 27 -18.74 -25.33 5.56
CA ILE A 27 -17.68 -25.62 4.58
C ILE A 27 -16.46 -24.75 4.86
N LEU A 28 -15.31 -25.40 5.01
CA LEU A 28 -14.01 -24.74 5.12
C LEU A 28 -13.40 -24.52 3.73
N PHE A 29 -13.06 -23.27 3.43
CA PHE A 29 -12.29 -22.90 2.23
C PHE A 29 -10.79 -22.80 2.55
N SER A 30 -9.94 -23.02 1.55
CA SER A 30 -8.51 -22.73 1.68
C SER A 30 -8.27 -21.20 1.75
N MET A 31 -7.30 -20.76 2.54
CA MET A 31 -6.96 -19.34 2.79
C MET A 31 -6.59 -18.51 1.54
N HIS A 32 -6.56 -19.11 0.34
CA HIS A 32 -6.20 -18.45 -0.92
C HIS A 32 -7.34 -18.46 -1.95
N THR A 33 -8.55 -18.84 -1.54
CA THR A 33 -9.71 -18.88 -2.43
C THR A 33 -10.35 -17.50 -2.51
N ILE A 34 -10.42 -16.94 -3.72
CA ILE A 34 -11.09 -15.66 -3.97
C ILE A 34 -12.48 -15.95 -4.54
N PHE A 35 -13.48 -15.26 -4.00
CA PHE A 35 -14.87 -15.32 -4.48
C PHE A 35 -15.32 -13.93 -4.96
N ARG A 36 -16.11 -13.90 -6.03
CA ARG A 36 -16.95 -12.75 -6.35
C ARG A 36 -18.22 -12.87 -5.53
N ILE A 37 -18.54 -11.82 -4.78
CA ILE A 37 -19.84 -11.66 -4.16
C ILE A 37 -20.81 -11.25 -5.27
N GLY A 38 -21.79 -12.11 -5.51
CA GLY A 38 -22.88 -11.89 -6.44
C GLY A 38 -24.08 -11.28 -5.73
N GLU A 39 -25.25 -11.87 -5.98
CA GLU A 39 -26.51 -11.42 -5.41
C GLU A 39 -26.54 -11.61 -3.88
N ILE A 40 -27.03 -10.59 -3.16
CA ILE A 40 -27.28 -10.62 -1.72
C ILE A 40 -28.78 -10.39 -1.51
N LYS A 41 -29.46 -11.34 -0.86
CA LYS A 41 -30.90 -11.30 -0.58
C LYS A 41 -31.17 -11.47 0.90
N SER A 42 -32.09 -10.70 1.47
CA SER A 42 -32.65 -11.00 2.79
C SER A 42 -33.57 -12.21 2.66
N THR A 43 -33.52 -13.13 3.62
CA THR A 43 -34.49 -14.24 3.64
C THR A 43 -35.86 -13.71 4.08
N GLU A 44 -36.93 -14.09 3.38
CA GLU A 44 -38.29 -13.63 3.70
C GLU A 44 -38.73 -14.08 5.11
N ASP A 45 -38.22 -15.23 5.57
CA ASP A 45 -38.59 -15.84 6.85
C ASP A 45 -37.87 -15.24 8.06
N ASN A 46 -36.74 -14.54 7.86
CA ASN A 46 -35.97 -13.96 8.94
C ASN A 46 -35.17 -12.72 8.49
N PRO A 47 -35.48 -11.52 9.01
CA PRO A 47 -34.80 -10.29 8.60
C PRO A 47 -33.34 -10.18 9.07
N ARG A 48 -32.88 -11.12 9.91
CA ARG A 48 -31.48 -11.21 10.35
C ARG A 48 -30.63 -12.16 9.50
N LEU A 49 -31.25 -12.95 8.62
CA LEU A 49 -30.56 -13.89 7.76
C LEU A 49 -30.48 -13.36 6.33
N TRP A 50 -29.30 -13.55 5.73
CA TRP A 50 -28.98 -13.08 4.38
C TRP A 50 -28.40 -14.23 3.57
N GLN A 51 -28.94 -14.42 2.37
CA GLN A 51 -28.40 -15.32 1.38
C GLN A 51 -27.41 -14.54 0.50
N VAL A 52 -26.16 -14.99 0.46
CA VAL A 52 -25.09 -14.40 -0.36
C VAL A 52 -24.64 -15.41 -1.40
N LYS A 53 -24.79 -15.07 -2.69
CA LYS A 53 -24.25 -15.88 -3.78
C LYS A 53 -22.76 -15.62 -3.91
N LEU A 54 -21.94 -16.66 -3.75
CA LEU A 54 -20.49 -16.59 -3.96
C LEU A 54 -20.10 -17.37 -5.22
N GLU A 55 -19.34 -16.73 -6.11
CA GLU A 55 -18.82 -17.35 -7.33
C GLU A 55 -17.30 -17.46 -7.24
N LEU A 56 -16.75 -18.66 -7.41
CA LEU A 56 -15.31 -18.86 -7.40
C LEU A 56 -14.67 -18.12 -8.58
N THR A 57 -13.68 -17.27 -8.29
CA THR A 57 -12.92 -16.59 -9.34
C THR A 57 -11.57 -17.27 -9.56
N ASN A 58 -10.98 -17.03 -10.74
CA ASN A 58 -9.67 -17.53 -11.12
C ASN A 58 -8.93 -16.48 -11.96
N THR A 59 -7.72 -16.80 -12.40
CA THR A 59 -6.85 -15.87 -13.15
C THR A 59 -7.42 -15.36 -14.48
N LYS A 60 -8.53 -15.95 -14.98
CA LYS A 60 -9.23 -15.47 -16.18
C LYS A 60 -10.27 -14.39 -15.89
N ASP A 61 -10.58 -14.10 -14.63
CA ASP A 61 -11.48 -13.02 -14.27
C ASP A 61 -10.83 -11.67 -14.57
N GLN A 62 -11.42 -10.93 -15.51
CA GLN A 62 -10.88 -9.67 -15.97
C GLN A 62 -10.80 -8.62 -14.86
N GLN A 63 -11.78 -8.56 -13.95
CA GLN A 63 -11.75 -7.56 -12.88
C GLN A 63 -10.68 -7.90 -11.84
N LEU A 64 -10.54 -9.19 -11.50
CA LEU A 64 -9.46 -9.65 -10.61
C LEU A 64 -8.09 -9.37 -11.23
N SER A 65 -7.93 -9.59 -12.53
CA SER A 65 -6.72 -9.27 -13.28
C SER A 65 -6.44 -7.76 -13.24
N THR A 66 -7.45 -6.93 -13.51
CA THR A 66 -7.33 -5.46 -13.42
C THR A 66 -6.90 -5.01 -12.03
N LEU A 67 -7.55 -5.51 -10.98
CA LEU A 67 -7.20 -5.19 -9.59
C LEU A 67 -5.77 -5.63 -9.26
N THR A 68 -5.38 -6.84 -9.64
CA THR A 68 -4.03 -7.38 -9.40
C THR A 68 -2.97 -6.52 -10.11
N ASN A 69 -3.26 -6.08 -11.33
CA ASN A 69 -2.38 -5.20 -12.09
C ASN A 69 -2.30 -3.82 -11.46
N GLN A 70 -3.42 -3.26 -11.00
CA GLN A 70 -3.44 -1.99 -10.30
C GLN A 70 -2.58 -2.04 -9.04
N ILE A 71 -2.80 -3.02 -8.16
CA ILE A 71 -2.00 -3.20 -6.95
C ILE A 71 -0.52 -3.38 -7.31
N ARG A 72 -0.21 -4.14 -8.37
CA ARG A 72 1.17 -4.30 -8.85
C ARG A 72 1.81 -2.98 -9.25
N GLN A 73 1.08 -2.11 -9.96
CA GLN A 73 1.58 -0.80 -10.35
C GLN A 73 1.76 0.14 -9.15
N GLU A 74 0.77 0.18 -8.24
CA GLU A 74 0.82 1.00 -7.03
C GLU A 74 1.92 0.57 -6.05
N THR A 75 2.30 -0.71 -6.07
CA THR A 75 3.34 -1.27 -5.19
C THR A 75 4.70 -1.40 -5.86
N LEU A 76 4.91 -0.82 -7.05
CA LEU A 76 6.23 -0.81 -7.68
C LEU A 76 7.27 -0.18 -6.75
N GLY A 77 8.46 -0.79 -6.72
CA GLY A 77 9.61 -0.35 -5.94
C GLY A 77 10.90 -0.63 -6.72
N SER A 78 11.97 0.06 -6.35
CA SER A 78 13.30 -0.12 -6.94
C SER A 78 13.86 -1.51 -6.62
N THR A 79 13.45 -2.09 -5.49
CA THR A 79 13.86 -3.42 -5.02
C THR A 79 12.66 -4.31 -4.68
N GLY A 80 12.90 -5.62 -4.56
CA GLY A 80 11.89 -6.58 -4.12
C GLY A 80 11.37 -6.29 -2.71
N TYR A 81 12.23 -5.79 -1.81
CA TYR A 81 11.85 -5.47 -0.44
C TYR A 81 10.99 -4.20 -0.34
N GLU A 82 11.28 -3.16 -1.12
CA GLU A 82 10.41 -1.98 -1.21
C GLU A 82 9.01 -2.36 -1.68
N ARG A 83 8.92 -3.23 -2.70
CA ARG A 83 7.64 -3.73 -3.19
C ARG A 83 6.90 -4.52 -2.12
N LEU A 84 7.60 -5.38 -1.39
CA LEU A 84 7.01 -6.13 -0.28
C LEU A 84 6.48 -5.20 0.82
N GLY A 85 7.26 -4.19 1.23
CA GLY A 85 6.84 -3.22 2.25
C GLY A 85 5.61 -2.43 1.84
N LYS A 86 5.58 -1.89 0.60
CA LYS A 86 4.40 -1.21 0.05
C LYS A 86 3.17 -2.12 -0.01
N LEU A 87 3.36 -3.39 -0.36
CA LEU A 87 2.28 -4.38 -0.36
C LEU A 87 1.74 -4.62 1.04
N LEU A 88 2.62 -4.81 2.04
CA LEU A 88 2.25 -4.99 3.44
C LEU A 88 1.44 -3.79 3.96
N ILE A 89 1.84 -2.57 3.61
CA ILE A 89 1.07 -1.34 3.92
C ILE A 89 -0.32 -1.39 3.26
N LYS A 90 -0.40 -1.69 1.96
CA LYS A 90 -1.68 -1.73 1.21
C LYS A 90 -2.67 -2.76 1.76
N ILE A 91 -2.19 -3.88 2.29
CA ILE A 91 -3.04 -4.93 2.89
C ILE A 91 -3.24 -4.74 4.41
N GLY A 92 -2.83 -3.59 4.97
CA GLY A 92 -3.02 -3.24 6.38
C GLY A 92 -2.10 -3.97 7.37
N GLN A 93 -1.08 -4.68 6.89
CA GLN A 93 -0.09 -5.36 7.74
C GLN A 93 1.02 -4.39 8.18
N PHE A 94 0.62 -3.31 8.85
CA PHE A 94 1.50 -2.20 9.25
C PHE A 94 2.66 -2.63 10.14
N GLN A 95 2.42 -3.50 11.13
CA GLN A 95 3.47 -3.99 12.03
C GLN A 95 4.58 -4.73 11.28
N LYS A 96 4.20 -5.64 10.36
CA LYS A 96 5.18 -6.37 9.56
C LYS A 96 5.92 -5.47 8.56
N ALA A 97 5.22 -4.48 8.01
CA ALA A 97 5.86 -3.49 7.14
C ALA A 97 6.91 -2.69 7.91
N GLU A 98 6.60 -2.28 9.15
CA GLU A 98 7.54 -1.57 10.01
C GLU A 98 8.73 -2.45 10.39
N GLU A 99 8.50 -3.69 10.84
CA GLU A 99 9.58 -4.65 11.13
C GLU A 99 10.52 -4.84 9.94
N LEU A 100 9.96 -4.98 8.73
CA LEU A 100 10.74 -5.08 7.50
C LEU A 100 11.62 -3.83 7.30
N TYR A 101 11.05 -2.63 7.36
CA TYR A 101 11.82 -1.39 7.14
C TYR A 101 12.87 -1.14 8.24
N GLN A 102 12.59 -1.51 9.49
CA GLN A 102 13.58 -1.45 10.58
C GLN A 102 14.77 -2.39 10.33
N VAL A 103 14.51 -3.61 9.85
CA VAL A 103 15.58 -4.54 9.45
C VAL A 103 16.41 -3.97 8.30
N LEU A 104 15.76 -3.42 7.27
CA LEU A 104 16.45 -2.83 6.13
C LEU A 104 17.30 -1.61 6.53
N LEU A 105 16.79 -0.74 7.41
CA LEU A 105 17.54 0.39 7.97
C LEU A 105 18.83 -0.04 8.67
N ASN A 106 18.78 -1.12 9.45
CA ASN A 106 19.94 -1.65 10.16
C ASN A 106 20.97 -2.35 9.26
N GLN A 107 20.55 -2.78 8.07
CA GLN A 107 21.39 -3.52 7.13
C GLN A 107 22.02 -2.63 6.05
N THR A 108 21.44 -1.46 5.78
CA THR A 108 21.92 -0.57 4.73
C THR A 108 22.91 0.48 5.25
N ASN A 109 23.96 0.74 4.49
CA ASN A 109 24.84 1.91 4.67
C ASN A 109 24.54 3.02 3.65
N ASP A 110 23.58 2.78 2.74
CA ASP A 110 23.15 3.76 1.74
C ASP A 110 22.20 4.76 2.38
N GLU A 111 22.66 6.00 2.52
CA GLU A 111 21.89 7.10 3.09
C GLU A 111 20.61 7.40 2.27
N GLN A 112 20.67 7.31 0.95
CA GLN A 112 19.47 7.52 0.12
C GLN A 112 18.42 6.43 0.38
N ALA A 113 18.85 5.18 0.51
CA ALA A 113 17.96 4.08 0.89
C ALA A 113 17.38 4.28 2.30
N LYS A 114 18.19 4.74 3.27
CA LYS A 114 17.70 5.04 4.64
C LYS A 114 16.61 6.09 4.64
N SER A 115 16.77 7.16 3.84
CA SER A 115 15.74 8.20 3.70
C SER A 115 14.41 7.60 3.21
N ILE A 116 14.46 6.74 2.19
CA ILE A 116 13.27 6.05 1.67
C ILE A 116 12.62 5.20 2.78
N PHE A 117 13.39 4.42 3.53
CA PHE A 117 12.83 3.57 4.58
C PHE A 117 12.23 4.38 5.74
N TYR A 118 12.88 5.47 6.17
CA TYR A 118 12.29 6.37 7.15
C TYR A 118 10.98 7.00 6.64
N GLN A 119 10.92 7.39 5.36
CA GLN A 119 9.68 7.87 4.76
C GLN A 119 8.57 6.82 4.79
N GLN A 120 8.90 5.55 4.49
CA GLN A 120 7.91 4.46 4.54
C GLN A 120 7.41 4.18 5.97
N ILE A 121 8.28 4.28 6.98
CA ILE A 121 7.87 4.17 8.39
C ILE A 121 6.99 5.37 8.78
N GLY A 122 7.33 6.59 8.32
CA GLY A 122 6.48 7.77 8.49
C GLY A 122 5.08 7.58 7.90
N ASP A 123 4.99 6.99 6.70
CA ASP A 123 3.71 6.66 6.05
C ASP A 123 2.88 5.67 6.88
N ILE A 124 3.54 4.67 7.47
CA ILE A 124 2.89 3.69 8.36
C ILE A 124 2.34 4.40 9.61
N ARG A 125 3.14 5.26 10.25
CA ARG A 125 2.75 5.99 11.46
C ARG A 125 1.62 6.98 11.21
N ASP A 126 1.64 7.65 10.06
CA ASP A 126 0.54 8.52 9.62
C ASP A 126 -0.75 7.73 9.40
N ALA A 127 -0.67 6.56 8.75
CA ALA A 127 -1.82 5.69 8.52
C ALA A 127 -2.40 5.12 9.84
N SER A 128 -1.57 4.92 10.88
CA SER A 128 -2.02 4.50 12.20
C SER A 128 -2.50 5.64 13.11
N GLY A 129 -2.45 6.90 12.65
CA GLY A 129 -2.83 8.08 13.44
C GLY A 129 -1.77 8.54 14.46
N ASP A 130 -0.56 7.97 14.40
CA ASP A 130 0.57 8.32 15.26
C ASP A 130 1.36 9.48 14.64
N TYR A 131 0.71 10.65 14.63
CA TYR A 131 1.13 11.80 13.83
C TYR A 131 2.48 12.39 14.26
N GLU A 132 2.78 12.40 15.56
CA GLU A 132 4.05 12.93 16.08
C GLU A 132 5.23 12.08 15.62
N ASN A 133 5.11 10.75 15.71
CA ASN A 133 6.14 9.86 15.22
C ASN A 133 6.23 9.90 13.68
N ALA A 134 5.10 10.04 12.98
CA ALA A 134 5.11 10.21 11.54
C ALA A 134 5.97 11.40 11.11
N ILE A 135 5.75 12.56 11.74
CA ILE A 135 6.55 13.77 11.50
C ILE A 135 8.03 13.51 11.82
N SER A 136 8.34 12.92 12.97
CA SER A 136 9.74 12.63 13.35
C SER A 136 10.47 11.76 12.33
N TYR A 137 9.80 10.74 11.78
CA TYR A 137 10.39 9.89 10.75
C TYR A 137 10.55 10.61 9.41
N TYR A 138 9.60 11.45 9.01
CA TYR A 138 9.75 12.30 7.83
C TYR A 138 10.89 13.32 7.99
N GLU A 139 11.06 13.89 9.18
CA GLU A 139 12.17 14.80 9.48
C GLU A 139 13.52 14.10 9.33
N LYS A 140 13.69 12.90 9.90
CA LYS A 140 14.91 12.08 9.68
C LYS A 140 15.18 11.82 8.20
N ALA A 141 14.16 11.48 7.42
CA ALA A 141 14.30 11.32 5.97
C ALA A 141 14.76 12.62 5.28
N SER A 142 14.16 13.75 5.66
CA SER A 142 14.50 15.06 5.12
C SER A 142 15.92 15.51 5.46
N GLU A 143 16.41 15.23 6.67
CA GLU A 143 17.76 15.55 7.13
C GLU A 143 18.80 14.80 6.29
N ILE A 144 18.54 13.52 6.01
CA ILE A 144 19.43 12.72 5.17
C ILE A 144 19.49 13.27 3.75
N ILE A 145 18.35 13.56 3.11
CA ILE A 145 18.34 14.13 1.74
C ILE A 145 19.09 15.46 1.68
N GLN A 146 18.93 16.31 2.69
CA GLN A 146 19.66 17.58 2.80
C GLN A 146 21.18 17.39 3.02
N SER A 147 21.58 16.30 3.67
CA SER A 147 22.99 16.00 3.91
C SER A 147 23.74 15.47 2.67
N ILE A 148 23.02 14.93 1.68
CA ILE A 148 23.61 14.35 0.46
C ILE A 148 23.88 15.47 -0.56
N PRO A 149 25.14 15.77 -0.91
CA PRO A 149 25.47 16.78 -1.92
C PRO A 149 24.93 16.38 -3.29
N LEU A 150 24.39 17.35 -4.05
CA LEU A 150 23.83 17.15 -5.40
C LEU A 150 22.61 16.19 -5.44
N SER A 151 21.98 15.89 -4.31
CA SER A 151 20.77 15.05 -4.30
C SER A 151 19.63 15.73 -5.03
N ASP A 152 18.83 14.92 -5.73
CA ASP A 152 17.58 15.37 -6.31
C ASP A 152 16.63 15.83 -5.19
N GLN A 153 16.42 17.15 -5.12
CA GLN A 153 15.59 17.78 -4.11
C GLN A 153 14.10 17.47 -4.28
N SER A 154 13.69 16.81 -5.38
CA SER A 154 12.29 16.41 -5.58
C SER A 154 11.76 15.55 -4.43
N GLN A 155 12.62 14.68 -3.88
CA GLN A 155 12.29 13.84 -2.72
C GLN A 155 12.04 14.69 -1.47
N LEU A 156 12.87 15.72 -1.23
CA LEU A 156 12.69 16.64 -0.11
C LEU A 156 11.36 17.39 -0.20
N GLY A 157 11.00 17.85 -1.41
CA GLY A 157 9.70 18.50 -1.64
C GLY A 157 8.52 17.58 -1.33
N THR A 158 8.62 16.31 -1.72
CA THR A 158 7.60 15.29 -1.43
C THR A 158 7.48 15.01 0.07
N ILE A 159 8.61 14.93 0.79
CA ILE A 159 8.63 14.72 2.24
C ILE A 159 7.96 15.91 2.96
N TYR A 160 8.25 17.15 2.57
CA TYR A 160 7.58 18.32 3.14
C TYR A 160 6.07 18.35 2.87
N MET A 161 5.61 17.91 1.70
CA MET A 161 4.18 17.75 1.45
C MET A 161 3.53 16.69 2.35
N LYS A 162 4.23 15.59 2.66
CA LYS A 162 3.75 14.58 3.62
C LYS A 162 3.64 15.16 5.03
N ILE A 163 4.66 15.88 5.50
CA ILE A 163 4.63 16.59 6.80
C ILE A 163 3.46 17.58 6.85
N ALA A 164 3.25 18.36 5.79
CA ALA A 164 2.13 19.29 5.71
C ALA A 164 0.77 18.57 5.81
N ALA A 165 0.62 17.42 5.14
CA ALA A 165 -0.59 16.62 5.21
C ALA A 165 -0.85 16.09 6.63
N VAL A 166 0.19 15.66 7.36
CA VAL A 166 0.06 15.26 8.76
C VAL A 166 -0.38 16.44 9.63
N TYR A 167 0.24 17.62 9.48
CA TYR A 167 -0.19 18.81 10.23
C TYR A 167 -1.63 19.22 9.93
N MET A 168 -2.13 19.03 8.70
CA MET A 168 -3.55 19.24 8.40
C MET A 168 -4.45 18.29 9.20
N LYS A 169 -4.08 17.00 9.30
CA LYS A 169 -4.81 16.03 10.14
C LYS A 169 -4.81 16.39 11.62
N MET A 170 -3.72 17.01 12.10
CA MET A 170 -3.59 17.55 13.45
C MET A 170 -4.30 18.90 13.67
N LYS A 171 -4.90 19.49 12.62
CA LYS A 171 -5.52 20.84 12.62
C LYS A 171 -4.53 21.98 12.88
N GLU A 172 -3.25 21.75 12.64
CA GLU A 172 -2.15 22.70 12.79
C GLU A 172 -1.93 23.48 11.47
N ASN A 173 -2.94 24.26 11.08
CA ASN A 173 -3.03 24.86 9.75
C ASN A 173 -1.83 25.75 9.38
N SER A 174 -1.27 26.50 10.34
CA SER A 174 -0.12 27.36 10.10
C SER A 174 1.14 26.57 9.77
N LYS A 175 1.39 25.44 10.47
CA LYS A 175 2.52 24.55 10.18
C LYS A 175 2.31 23.82 8.85
N ALA A 176 1.09 23.37 8.58
CA ALA A 176 0.74 22.75 7.31
C ALA A 176 1.02 23.69 6.12
N ALA A 177 0.59 24.95 6.20
CA ALA A 177 0.84 25.94 5.16
C ALA A 177 2.34 26.17 4.91
N LEU A 178 3.12 26.31 5.99
CA LEU A 178 4.57 26.50 5.92
C LEU A 178 5.27 25.34 5.19
N PHE A 179 4.98 24.09 5.56
CA PHE A 179 5.61 22.93 4.92
C PHE A 179 5.11 22.72 3.49
N ASN A 180 3.86 23.05 3.20
CA ASN A 180 3.33 22.98 1.84
C ASN A 180 4.01 24.02 0.91
N GLU A 181 4.24 25.25 1.41
CA GLU A 181 5.00 26.27 0.68
C GLU A 181 6.43 25.81 0.39
N LYS A 182 7.15 25.31 1.41
CA LYS A 182 8.49 24.75 1.24
C LYS A 182 8.52 23.62 0.21
N GLY A 183 7.58 22.67 0.30
CA GLY A 183 7.52 21.54 -0.61
C GLY A 183 7.25 21.95 -2.06
N THR A 184 6.28 22.85 -2.27
CA THR A 184 5.91 23.34 -3.61
C THR A 184 6.99 24.21 -4.24
N GLU A 185 7.69 25.03 -3.45
CA GLU A 185 8.82 25.82 -3.94
C GLU A 185 9.94 24.92 -4.48
N ILE A 186 10.32 23.89 -3.73
CA ILE A 186 11.36 22.94 -4.15
C ILE A 186 10.95 22.22 -5.44
N LEU A 187 9.74 21.69 -5.50
CA LEU A 187 9.24 20.97 -6.68
C LEU A 187 9.15 21.89 -7.91
N ARG A 188 8.71 23.14 -7.73
CA ARG A 188 8.69 24.14 -8.81
C ARG A 188 10.09 24.45 -9.32
N ASN A 189 11.04 24.70 -8.42
CA ASN A 189 12.42 25.01 -8.77
C ASN A 189 13.11 23.84 -9.50
N ASN A 190 12.82 22.61 -9.08
CA ASN A 190 13.31 21.41 -9.74
C ASN A 190 12.78 21.28 -11.17
N PHE A 191 11.47 21.40 -11.35
CA PHE A 191 10.83 21.35 -12.67
C PHE A 191 11.32 22.44 -13.64
N SER A 192 11.59 23.65 -13.13
CA SER A 192 12.20 24.72 -13.92
C SER A 192 13.64 24.42 -14.33
N ARG A 193 14.42 23.73 -13.49
CA ARG A 193 15.78 23.28 -13.85
C ARG A 193 15.75 22.21 -14.92
N GLU A 194 14.89 21.21 -14.79
CA GLU A 194 14.77 20.12 -15.78
C GLU A 194 14.43 20.65 -17.19
N LYS A 195 13.53 21.64 -17.28
CA LYS A 195 13.17 22.27 -18.57
C LYS A 195 14.29 23.08 -19.21
N ASN A 196 15.23 23.58 -18.42
CA ASN A 196 16.32 24.44 -18.88
C ASN A 196 17.60 23.64 -19.19
N LEU A 197 17.60 22.32 -19.01
CA LEU A 197 18.71 21.46 -19.44
C LEU A 197 18.71 21.31 -20.97
N PRO A 198 19.83 21.56 -21.67
CA PRO A 198 19.92 21.35 -23.11
C PRO A 198 19.74 19.87 -23.46
N ARG A 199 19.00 19.57 -24.55
CA ARG A 199 18.63 18.20 -24.97
C ARG A 199 19.80 17.23 -25.14
N ASP A 200 21.03 17.73 -25.26
CA ASP A 200 22.23 16.93 -25.49
C ASP A 200 22.79 16.26 -24.22
N SER A 201 22.30 16.60 -23.02
CA SER A 201 22.75 15.96 -21.78
C SER A 201 22.24 14.53 -21.57
N TYR A 202 21.30 14.05 -22.38
CA TYR A 202 20.74 12.69 -22.31
C TYR A 202 21.46 11.67 -23.20
N LEU A 203 22.50 12.07 -23.95
CA LEU A 203 23.19 11.21 -24.93
C LEU A 203 24.56 10.69 -24.49
N ASN A 204 25.02 10.97 -23.27
CA ASN A 204 26.32 10.48 -22.79
C ASN A 204 26.21 9.79 -21.43
N HIS A 205 25.77 8.54 -21.44
CA HIS A 205 26.27 7.54 -20.49
C HIS A 205 26.61 6.26 -21.26
N PRO A 206 27.86 5.74 -21.16
CA PRO A 206 28.28 4.48 -21.79
C PRO A 206 27.63 3.25 -21.14
#